data_AF-A0A6N9GFF7-F1
#
_entry.id   AF-A0A6N9GFF7-F1
#
_cell.length_a   1.000
_cell.length_b   1.000
_cell.length_c   1.000
_cell.angle_alpha   90.00
_cell.angle_beta   90.00
_cell.angle_gamma   90.00
#
_symmetry.space_group_name_H-M   'P 1'
#
loop_
_entity.id
_entity.type
_entity.pdbx_description
1 polymer ?
#
loop_
_entity_poly.entity_id
_entity_poly.type
_entity_poly.pdbx_seq_one_letter_code
_entity_poly.pdbx_strand_id
1 'polypeptide(L)'
;ATPEEPEEPAQPEEPAQPEEPATPEEPEEPAQPEEPAQPEEPATPEEPMAPVDTGRSMENVVINEIMFNPGPNRTEWIELYNKGSGAVDLAGSALRLDHLERVRLISSGGLSIEGQGYVVIAHDVALFRETHPGFGGIVVEAMGGWERLRNSGATIWLLDAVGKPVHGAEYDEASNPDPGRSVELVNPDFDPPVWGPSADTGGGTPGRRNALYVSRIPDGVSVHFSNNPFSPDGDNFEDVCLVTIDLPAPHGILHAMVFDIQGRFLRTLIDQTTVASRHVFTWDGTDQHGRGLPAGPYILYVEQMLPTLDRLTASKHLVVIAASP
;
A
#
# COMPACT_ATOMS: atom_id res chain seq x y z
N ALA A 1 109.27 -11.69 -38.86
CA ALA A 1 107.99 -11.82 -39.56
C ALA A 1 108.11 -13.02 -40.50
N THR A 2 107.56 -14.14 -40.07
CA THR A 2 107.40 -15.38 -40.83
C THR A 2 106.25 -16.13 -40.15
N PRO A 3 105.26 -16.66 -40.89
CA PRO A 3 104.01 -17.15 -40.32
C PRO A 3 104.22 -18.52 -39.65
N GLU A 4 103.56 -18.73 -38.51
CA GLU A 4 103.47 -20.00 -37.81
C GLU A 4 102.59 -21.00 -38.59
N GLU A 5 103.01 -22.25 -38.55
CA GLU A 5 102.40 -23.44 -39.15
C GLU A 5 101.17 -23.86 -38.30
N PRO A 6 100.04 -24.26 -38.91
CA PRO A 6 98.89 -24.71 -38.14
C PRO A 6 99.13 -26.11 -37.56
N GLU A 7 98.95 -26.26 -36.25
CA GLU A 7 99.03 -27.54 -35.54
C GLU A 7 97.90 -28.50 -35.99
N GLU A 8 98.27 -29.78 -36.17
CA GLU A 8 97.33 -30.86 -36.47
C GLU A 8 96.38 -31.11 -35.28
N PRO A 9 95.08 -31.33 -35.52
CA PRO A 9 94.10 -31.50 -34.46
C PRO A 9 94.30 -32.83 -33.70
N ALA A 10 94.21 -32.75 -32.37
CA ALA A 10 94.25 -33.90 -31.48
C ALA A 10 93.16 -34.94 -31.82
N GLN A 11 93.53 -36.23 -31.80
CA GLN A 11 92.57 -37.32 -31.99
C GLN A 11 91.60 -37.39 -30.79
N PRO A 12 90.29 -37.56 -31.03
CA PRO A 12 89.28 -37.62 -29.98
C PRO A 12 89.41 -38.91 -29.14
N GLU A 13 89.25 -38.77 -27.82
CA GLU A 13 89.19 -39.88 -26.87
C GLU A 13 87.99 -40.80 -27.18
N GLU A 14 88.20 -42.11 -27.04
CA GLU A 14 87.15 -43.11 -27.27
C GLU A 14 86.05 -43.01 -26.20
N PRO A 15 84.74 -43.02 -26.57
CA PRO A 15 83.66 -42.87 -25.60
C PRO A 15 83.57 -44.06 -24.65
N ALA A 16 83.33 -43.79 -23.36
CA ALA A 16 83.00 -44.81 -22.38
C ALA A 16 81.77 -45.63 -22.82
N GLN A 17 81.81 -46.94 -22.63
CA GLN A 17 80.68 -47.82 -22.97
C GLN A 17 79.48 -47.52 -22.05
N PRO A 18 78.24 -47.47 -22.59
CA PRO A 18 77.05 -47.21 -21.80
C PRO A 18 76.77 -48.34 -20.80
N GLU A 19 76.37 -47.99 -19.59
CA GLU A 19 75.83 -48.94 -18.61
C GLU A 19 74.55 -49.60 -19.16
N GLU A 20 74.39 -50.91 -18.94
CA GLU A 20 73.19 -51.63 -19.38
C GLU A 20 71.94 -51.10 -18.67
N PRO A 21 70.83 -50.85 -19.39
CA PRO A 21 69.62 -50.32 -18.79
C PRO A 21 69.00 -51.30 -17.79
N ALA A 22 68.54 -50.80 -16.65
CA ALA A 22 67.74 -51.59 -15.72
C ALA A 22 66.48 -52.15 -16.42
N THR A 23 66.18 -53.42 -16.16
CA THR A 23 64.95 -54.08 -16.65
C THR A 23 63.71 -53.31 -16.18
N PRO A 24 62.81 -52.90 -17.09
CA PRO A 24 61.58 -52.20 -16.71
C PRO A 24 60.70 -53.08 -15.82
N GLU A 25 60.14 -52.49 -14.76
CA GLU A 25 59.07 -53.13 -14.00
C GLU A 25 57.86 -53.35 -14.91
N GLU A 26 57.21 -54.51 -14.76
CA GLU A 26 56.04 -54.88 -15.56
C GLU A 26 54.90 -53.90 -15.27
N PRO A 27 54.19 -53.36 -16.28
CA PRO A 27 53.14 -52.37 -16.04
C PRO A 27 52.00 -53.00 -15.26
N GLU A 28 51.53 -52.34 -14.20
CA GLU A 28 50.29 -52.73 -13.54
C GLU A 28 49.13 -52.71 -14.56
N GLU A 29 48.31 -53.75 -14.59
CA GLU A 29 47.13 -53.79 -15.45
C GLU A 29 46.25 -52.57 -15.17
N PRO A 30 45.78 -51.86 -16.21
CA PRO A 30 44.95 -50.69 -16.01
C PRO A 30 43.66 -51.09 -15.32
N ALA A 31 43.30 -50.37 -14.26
CA ALA A 31 41.99 -50.49 -13.63
C ALA A 31 40.89 -50.39 -14.71
N GLN A 32 39.92 -51.29 -14.66
CA GLN A 32 38.79 -51.24 -15.60
C GLN A 32 38.10 -49.87 -15.48
N PRO A 33 37.70 -49.24 -16.61
CA PRO A 33 37.02 -47.97 -16.55
C PRO A 33 35.75 -48.13 -15.72
N GLU A 34 35.56 -47.26 -14.72
CA GLU A 34 34.26 -47.16 -14.07
C GLU A 34 33.21 -46.83 -15.13
N GLU A 35 32.09 -47.54 -15.09
CA GLU A 35 30.97 -47.30 -16.00
C GLU A 35 30.57 -45.82 -15.86
N PRO A 36 30.35 -45.07 -16.97
CA PRO A 36 30.02 -43.67 -16.88
C PRO A 36 28.76 -43.52 -16.01
N ALA A 37 28.84 -42.66 -14.99
CA ALA A 37 27.63 -42.24 -14.29
C ALA A 37 26.59 -41.83 -15.35
N GLN A 38 25.39 -42.40 -15.25
CA GLN A 38 24.30 -42.00 -16.13
C GLN A 38 24.18 -40.48 -16.08
N PRO A 39 23.99 -39.79 -17.22
CA PRO A 39 23.81 -38.35 -17.21
C PRO A 39 22.67 -38.05 -16.24
N GLU A 40 22.93 -37.22 -15.23
CA GLU A 40 21.84 -36.65 -14.44
C GLU A 40 20.86 -36.06 -15.45
N GLU A 41 19.56 -36.40 -15.31
CA GLU A 41 18.54 -35.80 -16.15
C GLU A 41 18.74 -34.29 -16.10
N PRO A 42 18.73 -33.58 -17.26
CA PRO A 42 18.90 -32.15 -17.27
C PRO A 42 17.92 -31.57 -16.26
N ALA A 43 18.42 -30.76 -15.33
CA ALA A 43 17.54 -29.99 -14.46
C ALA A 43 16.46 -29.39 -15.36
N THR A 44 15.20 -29.67 -15.04
CA THR A 44 14.07 -29.02 -15.70
C THR A 44 14.42 -27.56 -15.81
N PRO A 45 14.39 -26.95 -17.00
CA PRO A 45 14.66 -25.53 -17.14
C PRO A 45 13.84 -24.84 -16.06
N GLU A 46 14.48 -24.06 -15.19
CA GLU A 46 13.72 -23.13 -14.36
C GLU A 46 12.75 -22.46 -15.32
N GLU A 47 11.45 -22.57 -15.03
CA GLU A 47 10.44 -21.92 -15.86
C GLU A 47 10.96 -20.51 -16.12
N PRO A 48 11.00 -20.06 -17.40
CA PRO A 48 11.51 -18.73 -17.69
C PRO A 48 10.86 -17.81 -16.70
N MET A 49 11.67 -17.12 -15.88
CA MET A 49 11.17 -16.21 -14.85
C MET A 49 9.95 -15.53 -15.44
N ALA A 50 8.78 -15.76 -14.80
CA ALA A 50 7.51 -15.26 -15.29
C ALA A 50 7.75 -13.86 -15.86
N PRO A 51 7.28 -13.56 -17.09
CA PRO A 51 7.70 -12.39 -17.83
C PRO A 51 7.74 -11.21 -16.86
N VAL A 52 8.93 -10.62 -16.67
CA VAL A 52 9.07 -9.36 -15.91
C VAL A 52 7.98 -8.46 -16.47
N ASP A 53 7.05 -8.07 -15.62
CA ASP A 53 5.93 -7.24 -16.03
C ASP A 53 6.50 -5.95 -16.63
N THR A 54 6.55 -5.87 -17.96
CA THR A 54 7.00 -4.69 -18.69
C THR A 54 5.84 -3.70 -18.90
N GLY A 55 4.76 -3.78 -18.12
CA GLY A 55 3.75 -2.73 -18.00
C GLY A 55 4.37 -1.46 -17.40
N ARG A 56 5.05 -0.67 -18.26
CA ARG A 56 5.79 0.59 -18.04
C ARG A 56 6.13 0.86 -16.56
N SER A 57 7.39 0.76 -16.16
CA SER A 57 7.86 0.88 -14.76
C SER A 57 7.14 1.97 -13.93
N MET A 58 6.89 3.15 -14.47
CA MET A 58 6.17 4.22 -13.79
C MET A 58 4.66 3.99 -13.60
N GLU A 59 3.97 3.22 -14.44
CA GLU A 59 2.52 2.94 -14.33
C GLU A 59 2.12 2.22 -13.04
N ASN A 60 3.07 1.55 -12.39
CA ASN A 60 2.88 0.97 -11.07
C ASN A 60 3.01 1.99 -9.93
N VAL A 61 3.52 3.19 -10.21
CA VAL A 61 3.67 4.25 -9.21
C VAL A 61 2.41 5.10 -9.19
N VAL A 62 1.76 5.12 -8.04
CA VAL A 62 0.55 5.90 -7.79
C VAL A 62 0.82 6.97 -6.76
N ILE A 63 0.03 8.04 -6.79
CA ILE A 63 -0.09 8.94 -5.64
C ILE A 63 -0.91 8.17 -4.60
N ASN A 64 -0.37 8.03 -3.39
CA ASN A 64 -0.92 7.16 -2.35
C ASN A 64 -1.58 7.93 -1.21
N GLU A 65 -0.99 9.06 -0.83
CA GLU A 65 -1.42 9.84 0.32
C GLU A 65 -1.04 11.31 0.12
N ILE A 66 -1.91 12.24 0.53
CA ILE A 66 -1.76 13.68 0.32
C ILE A 66 -2.06 14.42 1.63
N MET A 67 -1.05 15.11 2.18
CA MET A 67 -1.22 16.05 3.28
C MET A 67 -1.27 17.47 2.74
N PHE A 68 -2.45 17.91 2.32
CA PHE A 68 -2.65 19.26 1.77
C PHE A 68 -3.00 20.31 2.83
N ASN A 69 -3.47 19.88 4.01
CA ASN A 69 -3.85 20.78 5.10
C ASN A 69 -3.20 20.32 6.42
N PRO A 70 -1.88 20.50 6.59
CA PRO A 70 -1.15 19.99 7.77
C PRO A 70 -1.51 20.70 9.10
N GLY A 71 -2.15 21.87 9.04
CA GLY A 71 -2.31 22.73 10.21
C GLY A 71 -0.99 23.39 10.65
N PRO A 72 -0.95 24.02 11.83
CA PRO A 72 0.23 24.74 12.30
C PRO A 72 1.38 23.80 12.66
N ASN A 73 2.63 24.25 12.48
CA ASN A 73 3.87 23.53 12.84
C ASN A 73 4.01 22.13 12.22
N ARG A 74 3.36 21.92 11.08
CA ARG A 74 3.47 20.71 10.25
C ARG A 74 3.68 21.14 8.79
N THR A 75 4.02 20.20 7.94
CA THR A 75 4.40 20.47 6.55
C THR A 75 3.50 19.72 5.56
N GLU A 76 3.36 20.28 4.36
CA GLU A 76 2.66 19.61 3.26
C GLU A 76 3.55 18.52 2.68
N TRP A 77 2.93 17.44 2.21
CA TRP A 77 3.64 16.36 1.56
C TRP A 77 2.71 15.51 0.69
N ILE A 78 3.31 14.82 -0.27
CA ILE A 78 2.66 13.85 -1.16
C ILE A 78 3.47 12.57 -1.09
N GLU A 79 2.80 11.44 -0.90
CA GLU A 79 3.43 10.13 -0.96
C GLU A 79 3.14 9.43 -2.28
N LEU A 80 4.18 8.80 -2.81
CA LEU A 80 4.11 7.86 -3.92
C LEU A 80 4.27 6.43 -3.40
N TYR A 81 3.48 5.52 -3.96
CA TYR A 81 3.55 4.09 -3.69
C TYR A 81 3.78 3.31 -4.98
N ASN A 82 4.73 2.38 -4.97
CA ASN A 82 4.93 1.44 -6.05
C ASN A 82 4.12 0.16 -5.77
N LYS A 83 2.98 -0.01 -6.45
CA LYS A 83 2.13 -1.19 -6.28
C LYS A 83 2.65 -2.45 -6.97
N GLY A 84 3.69 -2.31 -7.79
CA GLY A 84 4.37 -3.40 -8.46
C GLY A 84 5.31 -4.18 -7.54
N SER A 85 5.93 -5.23 -8.08
CA SER A 85 6.92 -6.05 -7.38
C SER A 85 8.37 -5.64 -7.68
N GLY A 86 8.62 -4.94 -8.79
CA GLY A 86 9.95 -4.49 -9.20
C GLY A 86 10.25 -3.05 -8.80
N ALA A 87 11.53 -2.71 -8.64
CA ALA A 87 11.97 -1.35 -8.40
C ALA A 87 11.69 -0.43 -9.60
N VAL A 88 11.31 0.81 -9.32
CA VAL A 88 10.99 1.83 -10.33
C VAL A 88 11.91 3.04 -10.14
N ASP A 89 12.65 3.41 -11.18
CA ASP A 89 13.45 4.64 -11.20
C ASP A 89 12.55 5.86 -11.41
N LEU A 90 12.70 6.86 -10.55
CA LEU A 90 11.99 8.12 -10.58
C LEU A 90 12.76 9.23 -11.31
N ALA A 91 13.91 8.94 -11.92
CA ALA A 91 14.67 9.91 -12.70
C ALA A 91 13.79 10.60 -13.75
N GLY A 92 13.77 11.93 -13.74
CA GLY A 92 12.98 12.74 -14.67
C GLY A 92 11.50 12.88 -14.30
N SER A 93 10.98 12.11 -13.34
CA SER A 93 9.57 12.18 -12.93
C SER A 93 9.24 13.51 -12.25
N ALA A 94 7.99 13.95 -12.37
CA ALA A 94 7.56 15.25 -11.89
C ALA A 94 6.12 15.26 -11.39
N LEU A 95 5.80 16.21 -10.53
CA LEU A 95 4.45 16.55 -10.12
C LEU A 95 3.96 17.77 -10.89
N ARG A 96 2.70 17.76 -11.33
CA ARG A 96 2.01 18.92 -11.90
C ARG A 96 0.68 19.12 -11.20
N LEU A 97 0.45 20.33 -10.71
CA LEU A 97 -0.85 20.73 -10.18
C LEU A 97 -1.64 21.40 -11.31
N ASP A 98 -2.90 21.03 -11.47
CA ASP A 98 -3.80 21.50 -12.53
C ASP A 98 -3.87 23.03 -12.73
N HIS A 99 -3.78 23.79 -11.64
CA HIS A 99 -3.86 25.24 -11.62
C HIS A 99 -2.53 25.93 -11.92
N LEU A 100 -1.47 25.15 -12.21
CA LEU A 100 -0.14 25.66 -12.52
C LEU A 100 0.31 25.16 -13.89
N GLU A 101 0.96 26.04 -14.65
CA GLU A 101 1.59 25.68 -15.92
C GLU A 101 2.93 24.94 -15.72
N ARG A 102 3.51 25.02 -14.52
CA ARG A 102 4.83 24.48 -14.18
C ARG A 102 4.75 23.08 -13.57
N VAL A 103 5.78 22.28 -13.83
CA VAL A 103 6.02 20.99 -13.17
C VAL A 103 7.07 21.13 -12.08
N ARG A 104 7.05 20.24 -11.10
CA ARG A 104 8.06 20.09 -10.05
C ARG A 104 8.74 18.75 -10.16
N LEU A 105 10.00 18.78 -10.54
CA LEU A 105 10.79 17.58 -10.75
C LEU A 105 11.01 16.89 -9.39
N ILE A 106 10.69 15.61 -9.29
CA ILE A 106 10.89 14.83 -8.07
C ILE A 106 12.37 14.47 -7.94
N SER A 107 12.98 14.01 -9.03
CA SER A 107 14.40 13.65 -9.08
C SER A 107 14.98 13.83 -10.49
N SER A 108 16.22 14.29 -10.58
CA SER A 108 17.01 14.25 -11.83
C SER A 108 17.76 12.92 -12.02
N GLY A 109 17.72 12.03 -11.03
CA GLY A 109 18.40 10.72 -11.03
C GLY A 109 18.72 10.20 -9.63
N GLY A 110 18.99 8.90 -9.51
CA GLY A 110 19.45 8.29 -8.26
C GLY A 110 18.37 8.10 -7.19
N LEU A 111 17.10 8.12 -7.58
CA LEU A 111 15.97 7.85 -6.71
C LEU A 111 15.13 6.72 -7.31
N SER A 112 15.02 5.60 -6.58
CA SER A 112 14.15 4.50 -6.94
C SER A 112 13.14 4.21 -5.83
N ILE A 113 11.97 3.70 -6.21
CA ILE A 113 11.01 3.10 -5.29
C ILE A 113 11.07 1.58 -5.50
N GLU A 114 11.47 0.83 -4.47
CA GLU A 114 11.39 -0.63 -4.51
C GLU A 114 9.94 -1.12 -4.70
N GLY A 115 9.75 -2.37 -5.11
CA GLY A 115 8.42 -2.97 -5.17
C GLY A 115 7.73 -2.93 -3.81
N GLN A 116 6.45 -2.57 -3.78
CA GLN A 116 5.68 -2.30 -2.55
C GLN A 116 6.31 -1.19 -1.66
N GLY A 117 7.22 -0.38 -2.20
CA GLY A 117 7.91 0.69 -1.50
C GLY A 117 7.19 2.03 -1.60
N TYR A 118 7.65 2.98 -0.77
CA TYR A 118 7.08 4.32 -0.65
C TYR A 118 8.16 5.39 -0.77
N VAL A 119 7.81 6.54 -1.35
CA VAL A 119 8.62 7.77 -1.33
C VAL A 119 7.73 8.95 -0.96
N VAL A 120 8.15 9.74 0.01
CA VAL A 120 7.48 10.99 0.37
C VAL A 120 8.19 12.16 -0.28
N ILE A 121 7.44 13.05 -0.93
CA ILE A 121 7.91 14.35 -1.37
C ILE A 121 7.30 15.38 -0.42
N ALA A 122 8.14 16.07 0.36
CA ALA A 122 7.72 17.02 1.38
C ALA A 122 8.12 18.46 1.01
N HIS A 123 7.31 19.43 1.45
CA HIS A 123 7.65 20.86 1.37
C HIS A 123 8.86 21.20 2.23
N ASP A 124 8.93 20.61 3.43
CA ASP A 124 10.03 20.77 4.37
C ASP A 124 10.40 19.41 4.95
N VAL A 125 11.51 18.85 4.47
CA VAL A 125 11.97 17.50 4.87
C VAL A 125 12.38 17.46 6.34
N ALA A 126 12.94 18.54 6.89
CA ALA A 126 13.37 18.59 8.28
C ALA A 126 12.16 18.59 9.21
N LEU A 127 11.17 19.46 8.94
CA LEU A 127 9.92 19.50 9.69
C LEU A 127 9.09 18.23 9.51
N PHE A 128 9.11 17.62 8.32
CA PHE A 128 8.49 16.31 8.11
C PHE A 128 9.07 15.25 9.05
N ARG A 129 10.40 15.15 9.14
CA ARG A 129 11.07 14.19 10.05
C ARG A 129 10.84 14.50 11.53
N GLU A 130 10.78 15.78 11.91
CA GLU A 130 10.46 16.18 13.27
C GLU A 130 9.04 15.75 13.67
N THR A 131 8.08 15.89 12.76
CA THR A 131 6.68 15.56 13.00
C THR A 131 6.35 14.08 12.80
N HIS A 132 7.24 13.32 12.13
CA HIS A 132 7.13 11.87 11.92
C HIS A 132 8.41 11.15 12.38
N PRO A 133 8.74 11.16 13.69
CA PRO A 133 10.01 10.63 14.19
C PRO A 133 10.20 9.12 13.98
N GLY A 134 9.12 8.39 13.70
CA GLY A 134 9.16 6.96 13.35
C GLY A 134 9.33 6.66 11.86
N PHE A 135 9.40 7.67 10.99
CA PHE A 135 9.52 7.48 9.55
C PHE A 135 10.94 7.05 9.17
N GLY A 136 11.08 5.78 8.75
CA GLY A 136 12.34 5.21 8.28
C GLY A 136 12.50 5.18 6.76
N GLY A 137 11.53 5.73 6.01
CA GLY A 137 11.49 5.67 4.55
C GLY A 137 12.31 6.75 3.85
N ILE A 138 12.13 6.82 2.54
CA ILE A 138 12.74 7.86 1.70
C ILE A 138 11.81 9.08 1.71
N VAL A 139 12.36 10.22 2.13
CA VAL A 139 11.71 11.53 2.02
C VAL A 139 12.64 12.48 1.28
N VAL A 140 12.11 13.16 0.27
CA VAL A 140 12.83 14.11 -0.59
C VAL A 140 12.10 15.45 -0.67
N GLU A 141 12.82 16.50 -1.02
CA GLU A 141 12.24 17.77 -1.42
C GLU A 141 12.09 17.80 -2.94
N ALA A 142 11.02 18.42 -3.46
CA ALA A 142 10.88 18.61 -4.90
C ALA A 142 11.96 19.56 -5.44
N MET A 143 12.59 19.19 -6.55
CA MET A 143 13.58 20.02 -7.21
C MET A 143 12.93 21.26 -7.83
N GLY A 144 13.55 22.42 -7.63
CA GLY A 144 12.99 23.71 -8.04
C GLY A 144 11.99 24.32 -7.03
N GLY A 145 11.92 23.74 -5.82
CA GLY A 145 11.09 24.21 -4.71
C GLY A 145 9.69 23.62 -4.74
N TRP A 146 8.96 23.79 -3.64
CA TRP A 146 7.61 23.27 -3.47
C TRP A 146 6.54 24.25 -3.96
N GLU A 147 5.47 23.72 -4.54
CA GLU A 147 4.25 24.47 -4.81
C GLU A 147 3.22 24.15 -3.75
N ARG A 148 2.73 25.19 -3.09
CA ARG A 148 1.80 25.04 -1.98
C ARG A 148 0.52 24.36 -2.45
N LEU A 149 0.09 23.32 -1.73
CA LEU A 149 -1.17 22.65 -1.96
C LEU A 149 -2.31 23.57 -1.50
N ARG A 150 -3.33 23.75 -2.35
CA ARG A 150 -4.48 24.59 -1.99
C ARG A 150 -5.42 23.80 -1.10
N ASN A 151 -5.79 24.36 0.06
CA ASN A 151 -6.79 23.75 0.94
C ASN A 151 -8.18 23.61 0.30
N SER A 152 -8.50 24.45 -0.69
CA SER A 152 -9.76 24.37 -1.44
C SER A 152 -9.78 23.23 -2.47
N GLY A 153 -8.67 22.54 -2.67
CA GLY A 153 -8.55 21.44 -3.64
C GLY A 153 -7.74 21.76 -4.90
N ALA A 154 -7.29 20.68 -5.52
CA ALA A 154 -6.60 20.65 -6.80
C ALA A 154 -6.53 19.19 -7.31
N THR A 155 -6.24 19.04 -8.60
CA THR A 155 -5.75 17.77 -9.15
C THR A 155 -4.22 17.79 -9.20
N ILE A 156 -3.61 16.74 -8.66
CA ILE A 156 -2.17 16.45 -8.75
C ILE A 156 -1.97 15.36 -9.80
N TRP A 157 -1.08 15.61 -10.76
CA TRP A 157 -0.65 14.65 -11.76
C TRP A 157 0.79 14.24 -11.50
N LEU A 158 1.02 12.93 -11.39
CA LEU A 158 2.34 12.33 -11.52
C LEU A 158 2.67 12.18 -13.01
N LEU A 159 3.83 12.69 -13.41
CA LEU A 159 4.34 12.63 -14.78
C LEU A 159 5.60 11.77 -14.83
N ASP A 160 5.77 11.02 -15.91
CA ASP A 160 7.03 10.32 -16.21
C ASP A 160 8.10 11.28 -16.76
N ALA A 161 9.29 10.74 -17.06
CA ALA A 161 10.44 11.49 -17.56
C ALA A 161 10.21 12.21 -18.90
N VAL A 162 9.21 11.80 -19.69
CA VAL A 162 8.86 12.46 -20.96
C VAL A 162 7.66 13.41 -20.81
N GLY A 163 7.17 13.61 -19.59
CA GLY A 163 6.06 14.49 -19.27
C GLY A 163 4.68 13.89 -19.51
N LYS A 164 4.57 12.56 -19.72
CA LYS A 164 3.28 11.88 -19.87
C LYS A 164 2.66 11.69 -18.48
N PRO A 165 1.36 12.00 -18.30
CA PRO A 165 0.64 11.65 -17.07
C PRO A 165 0.59 10.14 -16.84
N VAL A 166 0.90 9.75 -15.61
CA VAL A 166 0.96 8.36 -15.13
C VAL A 166 -0.19 8.08 -14.16
N HIS A 167 -0.39 8.97 -13.18
CA HIS A 167 -1.45 8.87 -12.20
C HIS A 167 -1.98 10.26 -11.84
N GLY A 168 -3.29 10.37 -11.60
CA GLY A 168 -3.96 11.59 -11.18
C GLY A 168 -4.64 11.38 -9.83
N ALA A 169 -4.55 12.37 -8.95
CA ALA A 169 -5.25 12.38 -7.68
C ALA A 169 -5.94 13.73 -7.51
N GLU A 170 -7.26 13.70 -7.35
CA GLU A 170 -8.06 14.87 -7.01
C GLU A 170 -8.30 14.87 -5.50
N TYR A 171 -8.19 16.04 -4.90
CA TYR A 171 -8.54 16.25 -3.50
C TYR A 171 -9.23 17.61 -3.37
N ASP A 172 -10.08 17.73 -2.35
CA ASP A 172 -10.79 18.96 -2.02
C ASP A 172 -10.97 19.09 -0.50
N GLU A 173 -11.63 20.18 -0.07
CA GLU A 173 -11.93 20.43 1.34
C GLU A 173 -12.83 19.35 1.95
N ALA A 174 -13.73 18.74 1.16
CA ALA A 174 -14.61 17.67 1.63
C ALA A 174 -13.85 16.35 1.86
N SER A 175 -12.78 16.12 1.10
CA SER A 175 -11.91 14.94 1.19
C SER A 175 -11.12 14.90 2.50
N ASN A 176 -10.88 16.06 3.13
CA ASN A 176 -10.34 16.15 4.48
C ASN A 176 -10.88 17.38 5.25
N PRO A 177 -11.81 17.18 6.19
CA PRO A 177 -12.36 18.28 6.99
C PRO A 177 -11.42 18.76 8.11
N ASP A 178 -10.38 18.00 8.48
CA ASP A 178 -9.57 18.25 9.68
C ASP A 178 -8.12 18.68 9.36
N PRO A 179 -7.66 19.84 9.84
CA PRO A 179 -6.25 20.19 9.78
C PRO A 179 -5.35 19.15 10.46
N GLY A 180 -4.31 18.72 9.77
CA GLY A 180 -3.34 17.73 10.24
C GLY A 180 -3.66 16.29 9.91
N ARG A 181 -4.66 16.06 9.07
CA ARG A 181 -5.03 14.74 8.55
C ARG A 181 -4.76 14.69 7.05
N SER A 182 -4.19 13.60 6.56
CA SER A 182 -3.99 13.37 5.13
C SER A 182 -5.23 12.78 4.48
N VAL A 183 -5.27 12.82 3.15
CA VAL A 183 -6.18 12.02 2.33
C VAL A 183 -5.42 10.81 1.82
N GLU A 184 -5.95 9.61 2.07
CA GLU A 184 -5.37 8.33 1.72
C GLU A 184 -6.16 7.66 0.59
N LEU A 185 -5.45 7.07 -0.37
CA LEU A 185 -6.01 6.15 -1.35
C LEU A 185 -6.38 4.83 -0.65
N VAL A 186 -7.63 4.38 -0.77
CA VAL A 186 -8.10 3.15 -0.13
C VAL A 186 -7.37 1.94 -0.69
N ASN A 187 -7.35 1.81 -2.02
CA ASN A 187 -6.70 0.69 -2.66
C ASN A 187 -6.27 1.12 -4.08
N PRO A 188 -4.97 0.98 -4.42
CA PRO A 188 -4.43 1.40 -5.72
C PRO A 188 -4.88 0.55 -6.91
N ASP A 189 -5.63 -0.53 -6.66
CA ASP A 189 -6.22 -1.40 -7.68
C ASP A 189 -7.73 -1.17 -7.87
N PHE A 190 -8.33 -0.25 -7.10
CA PHE A 190 -9.72 0.14 -7.36
C PHE A 190 -9.81 1.09 -8.55
N ASP A 191 -10.76 0.79 -9.43
CA ASP A 191 -11.15 1.62 -10.55
C ASP A 191 -12.67 1.82 -10.52
N PRO A 192 -13.17 3.05 -10.27
CA PRO A 192 -12.40 4.28 -10.02
C PRO A 192 -11.66 4.28 -8.67
N PRO A 193 -10.62 5.12 -8.51
CA PRO A 193 -9.88 5.24 -7.25
C PRO A 193 -10.77 5.83 -6.15
N VAL A 194 -10.56 5.36 -4.93
CA VAL A 194 -11.34 5.80 -3.75
C VAL A 194 -10.43 6.46 -2.76
N TRP A 195 -10.75 7.69 -2.39
CA TRP A 195 -9.97 8.51 -1.47
C TRP A 195 -10.78 8.85 -0.25
N GLY A 196 -10.12 9.00 0.89
CA GLY A 196 -10.77 9.51 2.09
C GLY A 196 -9.76 10.02 3.12
N PRO A 197 -10.25 10.68 4.18
CA PRO A 197 -9.39 11.19 5.24
C PRO A 197 -8.78 10.02 6.03
N SER A 198 -7.48 10.10 6.34
CA SER A 198 -6.75 9.08 7.09
C SER A 198 -7.47 8.71 8.39
N ALA A 199 -7.55 7.42 8.70
CA ALA A 199 -8.06 6.92 9.98
C ALA A 199 -6.96 6.80 11.06
N ASP A 200 -5.69 7.10 10.74
CA ASP A 200 -4.57 7.00 11.68
C ASP A 200 -4.64 8.13 12.74
N THR A 201 -4.32 7.79 13.99
CA THR A 201 -4.33 8.73 15.11
C THR A 201 -3.23 9.80 15.01
N GLY A 202 -2.15 9.52 14.28
CA GLY A 202 -1.10 10.46 13.94
C GLY A 202 -1.45 11.41 12.78
N GLY A 203 -2.60 11.18 12.13
CA GLY A 203 -3.10 12.01 11.03
C GLY A 203 -2.61 11.59 9.65
N GLY A 204 -1.90 10.46 9.52
CA GLY A 204 -1.48 9.91 8.23
C GLY A 204 -0.62 8.66 8.39
N THR A 205 -0.31 8.00 7.28
CA THR A 205 0.41 6.73 7.24
C THR A 205 1.68 6.75 6.39
N PRO A 206 2.50 7.82 6.39
CA PRO A 206 3.65 7.87 5.50
C PRO A 206 4.62 6.71 5.72
N GLY A 207 5.02 6.08 4.61
CA GLY A 207 5.93 4.95 4.51
C GLY A 207 5.31 3.61 4.86
N ARG A 208 3.98 3.54 5.01
CA ARG A 208 3.25 2.34 5.45
C ARG A 208 1.94 2.19 4.67
N ARG A 209 1.30 1.03 4.84
CA ARG A 209 -0.03 0.80 4.27
C ARG A 209 -1.05 1.78 4.88
N ASN A 210 -1.82 2.42 4.01
CA ASN A 210 -2.91 3.34 4.36
C ASN A 210 -3.86 2.72 5.39
N ALA A 211 -4.25 3.53 6.38
CA ALA A 211 -5.19 3.14 7.42
C ALA A 211 -6.57 2.82 6.83
N LEU A 212 -6.89 3.40 5.66
CA LEU A 212 -8.12 3.11 4.94
C LEU A 212 -8.08 1.82 4.10
N TYR A 213 -6.94 1.12 4.03
CA TYR A 213 -6.77 0.02 3.09
C TYR A 213 -7.75 -1.14 3.30
N VAL A 214 -8.49 -1.49 2.25
CA VAL A 214 -9.29 -2.70 2.15
C VAL A 214 -9.07 -3.38 0.80
N SER A 215 -9.00 -4.72 0.79
CA SER A 215 -8.76 -5.49 -0.44
C SER A 215 -9.99 -5.51 -1.38
N ARG A 216 -11.17 -5.25 -0.84
CA ARG A 216 -12.43 -5.07 -1.55
C ARG A 216 -13.32 -4.17 -0.70
N ILE A 217 -14.22 -3.43 -1.35
CA ILE A 217 -15.34 -2.77 -0.66
C ILE A 217 -16.45 -3.82 -0.60
N PRO A 218 -16.80 -4.38 0.59
CA PRO A 218 -17.92 -5.29 0.75
C PRO A 218 -19.22 -4.71 0.17
N ASP A 219 -20.08 -5.59 -0.34
CA ASP A 219 -21.30 -5.17 -1.03
C ASP A 219 -22.45 -4.74 -0.10
N GLY A 220 -22.26 -4.87 1.22
CA GLY A 220 -23.26 -4.51 2.21
C GLY A 220 -22.67 -4.15 3.57
N VAL A 221 -23.50 -3.49 4.36
CA VAL A 221 -23.26 -3.20 5.77
C VAL A 221 -23.65 -4.43 6.59
N SER A 222 -22.75 -4.94 7.43
CA SER A 222 -23.10 -5.99 8.40
C SER A 222 -23.53 -5.35 9.70
N VAL A 223 -24.61 -5.85 10.29
CA VAL A 223 -25.11 -5.39 11.58
C VAL A 223 -25.33 -6.59 12.49
N HIS A 224 -24.79 -6.51 13.69
CA HIS A 224 -24.93 -7.52 14.73
C HIS A 224 -25.59 -6.90 15.96
N PHE A 225 -26.56 -7.60 16.53
CA PHE A 225 -27.24 -7.20 17.76
C PHE A 225 -26.84 -8.12 18.90
N SER A 226 -26.58 -7.55 20.08
CA SER A 226 -26.66 -8.26 21.35
C SER A 226 -27.89 -7.77 22.11
N ASN A 227 -28.56 -8.69 22.79
CA ASN A 227 -29.83 -8.46 23.47
C ASN A 227 -30.88 -8.03 22.43
N ASN A 228 -31.31 -9.00 21.62
CA ASN A 228 -32.42 -8.83 20.67
C ASN A 228 -33.23 -10.14 20.68
N PRO A 229 -34.46 -10.16 21.23
CA PRO A 229 -35.19 -9.01 21.78
C PRO A 229 -34.55 -8.41 23.05
N PHE A 230 -34.96 -7.19 23.42
CA PHE A 230 -34.56 -6.50 24.66
C PHE A 230 -35.77 -5.86 25.34
N SER A 231 -35.70 -5.56 26.64
CA SER A 231 -36.83 -5.06 27.45
C SER A 231 -36.40 -3.81 28.25
N PRO A 232 -36.68 -2.59 27.75
CA PRO A 232 -36.30 -1.33 28.41
C PRO A 232 -37.29 -0.96 29.52
N ASP A 233 -37.26 -1.67 30.65
CA ASP A 233 -38.18 -1.47 31.79
C ASP A 233 -37.53 -0.93 33.07
N GLY A 234 -36.22 -0.74 33.05
CA GLY A 234 -35.42 -0.14 34.10
C GLY A 234 -35.02 -1.11 35.21
N ASP A 235 -35.11 -2.42 35.00
CA ASP A 235 -34.71 -3.43 35.98
C ASP A 235 -33.20 -3.78 35.96
N ASN A 236 -32.43 -3.16 35.06
CA ASN A 236 -31.02 -3.40 34.74
C ASN A 236 -30.73 -4.72 34.01
N PHE A 237 -31.75 -5.37 33.44
CA PHE A 237 -31.64 -6.60 32.67
C PHE A 237 -32.17 -6.39 31.25
N GLU A 238 -31.29 -6.50 30.25
CA GLU A 238 -31.65 -6.32 28.83
C GLU A 238 -32.36 -4.99 28.51
N ASP A 239 -32.09 -3.92 29.26
CA ASP A 239 -32.67 -2.58 29.04
C ASP A 239 -32.26 -1.91 27.73
N VAL A 240 -31.16 -2.36 27.15
CA VAL A 240 -30.61 -1.79 25.92
C VAL A 240 -30.22 -2.90 24.96
N CYS A 241 -30.45 -2.64 23.67
CA CYS A 241 -29.90 -3.42 22.58
C CYS A 241 -28.53 -2.85 22.18
N LEU A 242 -27.49 -3.68 22.23
CA LEU A 242 -26.17 -3.30 21.72
C LEU A 242 -26.12 -3.58 20.22
N VAL A 243 -25.77 -2.56 19.44
CA VAL A 243 -25.66 -2.63 17.99
C VAL A 243 -24.20 -2.48 17.59
N THR A 244 -23.69 -3.46 16.85
CA THR A 244 -22.38 -3.40 16.19
C THR A 244 -22.59 -3.32 14.69
N ILE A 245 -22.03 -2.30 14.05
CA ILE A 245 -22.07 -2.09 12.60
C ILE A 245 -20.66 -2.30 12.07
N ASP A 246 -20.51 -3.20 11.10
CA ASP A 246 -19.30 -3.34 10.28
C ASP A 246 -19.60 -2.77 8.88
N LEU A 247 -18.94 -1.66 8.56
CA LEU A 247 -19.09 -0.91 7.33
C LEU A 247 -18.18 -1.45 6.22
N PRO A 248 -18.62 -1.36 4.96
CA PRO A 248 -17.83 -1.78 3.82
C PRO A 248 -16.60 -0.89 3.54
N ALA A 249 -16.64 0.38 3.95
CA ALA A 249 -15.47 1.25 3.87
C ALA A 249 -15.24 1.98 5.20
N PRO A 250 -13.97 2.28 5.55
CA PRO A 250 -13.66 2.98 6.80
C PRO A 250 -14.16 4.42 6.80
N HIS A 251 -14.20 5.09 5.65
CA HIS A 251 -14.73 6.46 5.55
C HIS A 251 -16.07 6.50 4.80
N GLY A 252 -16.91 7.49 5.11
CA GLY A 252 -18.19 7.72 4.44
C GLY A 252 -19.17 8.44 5.35
N ILE A 253 -20.38 8.70 4.88
CA ILE A 253 -21.47 9.23 5.70
C ILE A 253 -22.29 8.03 6.17
N LEU A 254 -22.35 7.80 7.48
CA LEU A 254 -23.14 6.73 8.09
C LEU A 254 -24.43 7.30 8.67
N HIS A 255 -25.56 6.74 8.23
CA HIS A 255 -26.86 6.96 8.85
C HIS A 255 -27.39 5.64 9.40
N ALA A 256 -27.77 5.63 10.68
CA ALA A 256 -28.51 4.54 11.31
C ALA A 256 -29.83 5.09 11.84
N MET A 257 -30.94 4.60 11.31
CA MET A 257 -32.29 5.11 11.58
C MET A 257 -33.23 3.98 11.98
N VAL A 258 -34.15 4.27 12.91
CA VAL A 258 -35.19 3.34 13.34
C VAL A 258 -36.52 3.73 12.71
N PHE A 259 -37.21 2.73 12.18
CA PHE A 259 -38.56 2.82 11.65
C PHE A 259 -39.48 1.81 12.34
N ASP A 260 -40.78 2.08 12.38
CA ASP A 260 -41.76 1.03 12.68
C ASP A 260 -41.95 0.07 11.49
N ILE A 261 -42.72 -1.00 11.70
CA ILE A 261 -43.02 -1.97 10.63
C ILE A 261 -43.85 -1.41 9.47
N GLN A 262 -44.50 -0.25 9.65
CA GLN A 262 -45.19 0.47 8.57
C GLN A 262 -44.23 1.38 7.79
N GLY A 263 -42.94 1.42 8.16
CA GLY A 263 -41.91 2.24 7.52
C GLY A 263 -41.97 3.71 7.93
N ARG A 264 -42.64 4.07 9.02
CA ARG A 264 -42.62 5.44 9.55
C ARG A 264 -41.36 5.66 10.35
N PHE A 265 -40.67 6.77 10.08
CA PHE A 265 -39.47 7.18 10.78
C PHE A 265 -39.76 7.45 12.27
N LEU A 266 -38.91 6.92 13.15
CA LEU A 266 -39.02 7.09 14.59
C LEU A 266 -37.80 7.78 15.19
N ARG A 267 -36.58 7.45 14.74
CA ARG A 267 -35.37 7.98 15.37
C ARG A 267 -34.14 7.87 14.48
N THR A 268 -33.24 8.83 14.61
CA THR A 268 -31.87 8.71 14.13
C THR A 268 -30.96 8.34 15.30
N LEU A 269 -30.18 7.27 15.13
CA LEU A 269 -29.22 6.75 16.12
C LEU A 269 -27.80 7.19 15.81
N ILE A 270 -27.45 7.22 14.52
CA ILE A 270 -26.18 7.74 14.01
C ILE A 270 -26.49 8.62 12.80
N ASP A 271 -25.86 9.79 12.76
CA ASP A 271 -25.87 10.73 11.64
C ASP A 271 -24.54 11.47 11.60
N GLN A 272 -23.51 10.81 11.07
CA GLN A 272 -22.16 11.37 11.09
C GLN A 272 -21.30 10.87 9.92
N THR A 273 -20.34 11.71 9.54
CA THR A 273 -19.16 11.26 8.78
C THR A 273 -18.34 10.34 9.67
N THR A 274 -18.02 9.16 9.16
CA THR A 274 -17.23 8.14 9.85
C THR A 274 -15.85 8.03 9.20
N VAL A 275 -14.86 7.65 10.01
CA VAL A 275 -13.51 7.24 9.59
C VAL A 275 -13.11 5.87 10.14
N ALA A 276 -14.07 5.09 10.67
CA ALA A 276 -13.85 3.73 11.15
C ALA A 276 -14.78 2.74 10.45
N SER A 277 -14.27 1.55 10.13
CA SER A 277 -15.06 0.47 9.55
C SER A 277 -15.94 -0.27 10.56
N ARG A 278 -15.79 -0.01 11.87
CA ARG A 278 -16.60 -0.63 12.92
C ARG A 278 -17.15 0.42 13.89
N HIS A 279 -18.46 0.36 14.16
CA HIS A 279 -19.17 1.23 15.10
C HIS A 279 -19.94 0.39 16.12
N VAL A 280 -19.94 0.83 17.38
CA VAL A 280 -20.65 0.17 18.47
C VAL A 280 -21.43 1.21 19.26
N PHE A 281 -22.74 1.01 19.42
CA PHE A 281 -23.62 1.89 20.19
C PHE A 281 -24.80 1.11 20.77
N THR A 282 -25.58 1.72 21.65
CA THR A 282 -26.77 1.12 22.26
C THR A 282 -28.04 1.83 21.82
N TRP A 283 -29.15 1.09 21.74
CA TRP A 283 -30.49 1.63 21.64
C TRP A 283 -31.34 1.18 22.82
N ASP A 284 -32.00 2.13 23.45
CA ASP A 284 -32.82 2.02 24.66
C ASP A 284 -34.33 1.88 24.34
N GLY A 285 -34.68 1.67 23.07
CA GLY A 285 -36.08 1.53 22.67
C GLY A 285 -36.88 2.84 22.71
N THR A 286 -36.22 4.00 22.75
CA THR A 286 -36.91 5.30 22.72
C THR A 286 -36.94 5.94 21.33
N ASP A 287 -37.92 6.80 21.08
CA ASP A 287 -38.07 7.62 19.87
C ASP A 287 -37.15 8.86 19.85
N GLN A 288 -37.25 9.71 18.82
CA GLN A 288 -36.40 10.91 18.69
C GLN A 288 -36.59 11.95 19.81
N HIS A 289 -37.66 11.84 20.60
CA HIS A 289 -37.96 12.70 21.74
C HIS A 289 -37.65 12.02 23.09
N GLY A 290 -37.03 10.84 23.08
CA GLY A 290 -36.71 10.06 24.28
C GLY A 290 -37.92 9.37 24.91
N ARG A 291 -39.03 9.23 24.18
CA ARG A 291 -40.21 8.51 24.68
C ARG A 291 -40.09 7.02 24.37
N GLY A 292 -40.35 6.16 25.35
CA GLY A 292 -40.36 4.71 25.16
C GLY A 292 -41.33 4.28 24.06
N LEU A 293 -40.88 3.38 23.19
CA LEU A 293 -41.68 2.80 22.14
C LEU A 293 -42.41 1.54 22.66
N PRO A 294 -43.60 1.23 22.13
CA PRO A 294 -44.33 0.01 22.49
C PRO A 294 -43.53 -1.27 22.24
N ALA A 295 -43.89 -2.35 22.93
CA ALA A 295 -43.38 -3.68 22.59
C ALA A 295 -43.76 -4.04 21.14
N GLY A 296 -42.81 -4.58 20.39
CA GLY A 296 -43.01 -4.98 19.01
C GLY A 296 -41.74 -4.96 18.16
N PRO A 297 -41.87 -5.39 16.90
CA PRO A 297 -40.81 -5.31 15.91
C PRO A 297 -40.58 -3.88 15.40
N TYR A 298 -39.32 -3.55 15.17
CA TYR A 298 -38.84 -2.30 14.55
C TYR A 298 -37.78 -2.63 13.50
N ILE A 299 -37.60 -1.70 12.55
CA ILE A 299 -36.61 -1.83 11.49
C ILE A 299 -35.47 -0.87 11.80
N LEU A 300 -34.27 -1.41 11.99
CA LEU A 300 -33.04 -0.64 11.91
C LEU A 300 -32.60 -0.59 10.44
N TYR A 301 -32.63 0.60 9.86
CA TYR A 301 -32.07 0.90 8.55
C TYR A 301 -30.69 1.51 8.73
N VAL A 302 -29.68 0.90 8.12
CA VAL A 302 -28.31 1.41 8.16
C VAL A 302 -27.82 1.63 6.74
N GLU A 303 -27.33 2.82 6.45
CA GLU A 303 -26.72 3.15 5.18
C GLU A 303 -25.37 3.85 5.34
N GLN A 304 -24.47 3.55 4.42
CA GLN A 304 -23.22 4.26 4.23
C GLN A 304 -23.20 4.83 2.81
N MET A 305 -23.07 6.15 2.71
CA MET A 305 -22.76 6.83 1.46
C MET A 305 -21.25 7.03 1.35
N LEU A 306 -20.69 6.68 0.20
CA LEU A 306 -19.32 6.96 -0.20
C LEU A 306 -19.37 8.06 -1.27
N PRO A 307 -19.21 9.35 -0.90
CA PRO A 307 -19.37 10.46 -1.84
C PRO A 307 -18.42 10.37 -3.04
N THR A 308 -17.19 9.90 -2.81
CA THR A 308 -16.15 9.73 -3.83
C THR A 308 -16.51 8.68 -4.89
N LEU A 309 -17.40 7.73 -4.56
CA LEU A 309 -17.87 6.69 -5.47
C LEU A 309 -19.31 6.90 -5.95
N ASP A 310 -20.02 7.92 -5.45
CA ASP A 310 -21.49 8.02 -5.54
C ASP A 310 -22.20 6.69 -5.19
N ARG A 311 -21.64 5.97 -4.20
CA ARG A 311 -22.08 4.62 -3.83
C ARG A 311 -22.80 4.65 -2.49
N LEU A 312 -24.08 4.29 -2.52
CA LEU A 312 -24.87 4.00 -1.33
C LEU A 312 -24.89 2.50 -1.06
N THR A 313 -24.44 2.09 0.11
CA THR A 313 -24.60 0.72 0.64
C THR A 313 -25.55 0.76 1.81
N ALA A 314 -26.62 -0.04 1.77
CA ALA A 314 -27.64 -0.04 2.81
C ALA A 314 -28.04 -1.46 3.21
N SER A 315 -28.52 -1.59 4.45
CA SER A 315 -29.07 -2.83 5.00
C SER A 315 -30.27 -2.52 5.90
N LYS A 316 -31.17 -3.50 6.04
CA LYS A 316 -32.38 -3.42 6.87
C LYS A 316 -32.38 -4.61 7.80
N HIS A 317 -32.56 -4.35 9.09
CA HIS A 317 -32.52 -5.39 10.12
C HIS A 317 -33.69 -5.27 11.07
N LEU A 318 -34.19 -6.40 11.55
CA LEU A 318 -35.26 -6.45 12.54
C LEU A 318 -34.68 -6.39 13.95
N VAL A 319 -35.18 -5.45 14.75
CA VAL A 319 -34.89 -5.36 16.19
C VAL A 319 -36.22 -5.36 16.95
N VAL A 320 -36.28 -6.08 18.07
CA VAL A 320 -37.54 -6.35 18.77
C VAL A 320 -37.48 -5.81 20.20
N ILE A 321 -38.44 -4.96 20.56
CA ILE A 321 -38.71 -4.57 21.94
C ILE A 321 -39.68 -5.60 22.52
N ALA A 322 -39.25 -6.33 23.55
CA ALA A 322 -40.10 -7.25 24.30
C ALA A 322 -40.95 -6.48 25.33
N ALA A 323 -42.17 -6.95 25.55
CA ALA A 323 -42.96 -6.53 26.69
C ALA A 323 -42.32 -7.10 27.97
N SER A 324 -42.26 -6.30 29.02
CA SER A 324 -41.91 -6.79 30.35
C SER A 324 -42.88 -7.91 30.76
N PRO A 325 -42.39 -8.97 31.41
CA PRO A 325 -43.21 -10.08 31.92
C PRO A 325 -44.34 -9.66 32.88
#